data_AF-A0A2P6GEL7-F1
#
_entry.id   AF-A0A2P6GEL7-F1
#
_cell.length_a   1.000
_cell.length_b   1.000
_cell.length_c   1.000
_cell.angle_alpha   90.00
_cell.angle_beta   90.00
_cell.angle_gamma   90.00
#
_symmetry.space_group_name_H-M   'P 1'
#
loop_
_entity.id
_entity.type
_entity.pdbx_description
1 polymer ?
#
loop_
_entity_poly.entity_id
_entity_poly.type
_entity_poly.pdbx_seq_one_letter_code
_entity_poly.pdbx_strand_id
1 'polypeptide(L)'
;MNYQIPVEKLSNFVHTVSDVSFLSGFINQSYYGVVWDRQIPINIQDWLNKTDPSLIPSFREICHKNEVSKKIINIFENSKLTNKKNTEWLIQDITNLSEVFSNLMKVDYIRLRMEVVSTNSCRKFHVDAVKGRLICTYRGQGTQYGISIDGNDPKNFKTTPTGSPILLRGTLWIENNPKIILHRSPPIEGTGETRFVFVLDPIFDPENEV
;
A
#
# COMPACT_ATOMS: atom_id res chain seq x y z
N MET A 1 34.89 0.76 5.52
CA MET A 1 34.10 0.02 6.53
C MET A 1 32.64 0.05 6.10
N ASN A 2 32.17 -1.05 5.52
CA ASN A 2 30.77 -1.19 5.07
C ASN A 2 29.90 -1.42 6.30
N TYR A 3 29.35 -0.35 6.88
CA TYR A 3 28.32 -0.47 7.91
C TYR A 3 27.03 -0.96 7.25
N GLN A 4 26.91 -2.28 7.12
CA GLN A 4 25.65 -2.92 6.76
C GLN A 4 24.76 -2.94 8.00
N ILE A 5 23.50 -2.56 7.82
CA ILE A 5 22.46 -2.90 8.77
C ILE A 5 21.95 -4.31 8.41
N PRO A 6 22.06 -5.30 9.31
CA PRO A 6 21.40 -6.59 9.13
C PRO A 6 19.89 -6.39 8.96
N VAL A 7 19.23 -7.31 8.23
CA VAL A 7 17.75 -7.36 8.09
C VAL A 7 17.06 -7.32 9.47
N GLU A 8 17.73 -7.79 10.52
CA GLU A 8 17.29 -7.74 11.91
C GLU A 8 17.07 -6.32 12.45
N LYS A 9 17.77 -5.29 11.95
CA LYS A 9 17.45 -3.91 12.36
C LYS A 9 16.33 -3.30 11.53
N LEU A 10 15.88 -3.89 10.41
CA LEU A 10 14.65 -3.42 9.74
C LEU A 10 13.45 -3.57 10.67
N SER A 11 13.41 -4.61 11.51
CA SER A 11 12.37 -4.80 12.53
C SER A 11 12.35 -3.71 13.61
N ASN A 12 13.41 -2.89 13.72
CA ASN A 12 13.44 -1.76 14.64
C ASN A 12 12.80 -0.50 14.06
N PHE A 13 12.49 -0.49 12.75
CA PHE A 13 11.97 0.67 12.04
C PHE A 13 10.66 0.38 11.30
N VAL A 14 10.52 -0.85 10.78
CA VAL A 14 9.31 -1.37 10.15
C VAL A 14 8.81 -2.54 10.99
N HIS A 15 7.70 -2.31 11.68
CA HIS A 15 7.10 -3.29 12.58
C HIS A 15 6.05 -4.12 11.85
N THR A 16 6.01 -5.42 12.11
CA THR A 16 4.93 -6.28 11.63
C THR A 16 3.92 -6.47 12.76
N VAL A 17 2.65 -6.19 12.48
CA VAL A 17 1.56 -6.32 13.45
C VAL A 17 0.40 -7.08 12.82
N SER A 18 -0.29 -7.91 13.60
CA SER A 18 -1.47 -8.65 13.14
C SER A 18 -2.79 -7.98 13.55
N ASP A 19 -2.82 -7.32 14.71
CA ASP A 19 -3.98 -6.58 15.22
C ASP A 19 -3.93 -5.11 14.76
N VAL A 20 -5.07 -4.65 14.22
CA VAL A 20 -5.26 -3.29 13.69
C VAL A 20 -5.05 -2.19 14.73
N SER A 21 -5.27 -2.48 16.02
CA SER A 21 -5.07 -1.52 17.11
C SER A 21 -3.60 -1.07 17.25
N PHE A 22 -2.65 -1.91 16.85
CA PHE A 22 -1.22 -1.57 16.86
C PHE A 22 -0.79 -0.68 15.69
N LEU A 23 -1.65 -0.43 14.70
CA LEU A 23 -1.37 0.54 13.64
C LEU A 23 -1.20 1.96 14.19
N SER A 24 -1.79 2.26 15.36
CA SER A 24 -1.57 3.52 16.07
C SER A 24 -0.09 3.80 16.39
N GLY A 25 0.76 2.78 16.45
CA GLY A 25 2.21 2.93 16.56
C GLY A 25 2.83 3.70 15.38
N PHE A 26 2.21 3.64 14.19
CA PHE A 26 2.63 4.44 13.03
C PHE A 26 2.59 5.95 13.30
N ILE A 27 1.62 6.41 14.11
CA ILE A 27 1.43 7.82 14.46
C ILE A 27 2.21 8.16 15.74
N ASN A 28 2.06 7.32 16.78
CA ASN A 28 2.42 7.67 18.15
C ASN A 28 3.81 7.17 18.57
N GLN A 29 4.45 6.31 17.78
CA GLN A 29 5.74 5.72 18.09
C GLN A 29 6.75 6.03 16.97
N SER A 30 8.03 5.73 17.20
CA SER A 30 9.11 5.92 16.21
C SER A 30 9.08 4.87 15.08
N TYR A 31 7.89 4.40 14.68
CA TYR A 31 7.72 3.45 13.58
C TYR A 31 7.74 4.21 12.26
N TYR A 32 8.73 3.92 11.42
CA TYR A 32 8.87 4.55 10.09
C TYR A 32 8.06 3.81 9.02
N GLY A 33 7.72 2.55 9.30
CA GLY A 33 6.69 1.81 8.58
C GLY A 33 6.04 0.74 9.44
N VAL A 34 4.90 0.24 8.99
CA VAL A 34 4.19 -0.86 9.65
C VAL A 34 3.65 -1.79 8.58
N VAL A 35 3.98 -3.08 8.66
CA VAL A 35 3.32 -4.13 7.87
C VAL A 35 2.16 -4.67 8.68
N TRP A 36 0.95 -4.58 8.14
CA TRP A 36 -0.20 -5.25 8.71
C TRP A 36 -0.25 -6.67 8.14
N ASP A 37 0.24 -7.63 8.93
CA ASP A 37 0.22 -9.05 8.61
C ASP A 37 -1.18 -9.60 8.82
N ARG A 38 -1.90 -9.73 7.71
CA ARG A 38 -3.26 -10.24 7.66
C ARG A 38 -3.38 -11.24 6.52
N GLN A 39 -4.28 -12.19 6.69
CA GLN A 39 -4.54 -13.25 5.73
C GLN A 39 -5.76 -12.88 4.88
N ILE A 40 -5.59 -12.90 3.55
CA ILE A 40 -6.73 -12.90 2.62
C ILE A 40 -7.27 -14.33 2.54
N PRO A 41 -8.60 -14.56 2.57
CA PRO A 41 -9.15 -15.89 2.42
C PRO A 41 -8.66 -16.57 1.14
N ILE A 42 -8.29 -17.85 1.21
CA ILE A 42 -7.67 -18.58 0.09
C ILE A 42 -8.51 -18.54 -1.19
N ASN A 43 -9.83 -18.66 -1.07
CA ASN A 43 -10.77 -18.60 -2.21
C ASN A 43 -10.78 -17.23 -2.90
N ILE A 44 -10.51 -16.16 -2.16
CA ILE A 44 -10.39 -14.80 -2.70
C ILE A 44 -9.04 -14.64 -3.40
N GLN A 45 -7.96 -15.08 -2.77
CA GLN A 45 -6.62 -15.00 -3.36
C GLN A 45 -6.54 -15.79 -4.68
N ASP A 46 -7.12 -17.00 -4.72
CA ASP A 46 -7.21 -17.81 -5.93
C ASP A 46 -8.00 -17.13 -7.05
N TRP A 47 -9.10 -16.46 -6.69
CA TRP A 47 -9.90 -15.71 -7.65
C TRP A 47 -9.13 -14.50 -8.19
N LEU A 48 -8.47 -13.70 -7.33
CA LEU A 48 -7.64 -12.57 -7.75
C LEU A 48 -6.53 -13.03 -8.71
N ASN A 49 -5.86 -14.15 -8.41
CA ASN A 49 -4.80 -14.71 -9.23
C ASN A 49 -5.28 -15.16 -10.62
N LYS A 50 -6.53 -15.64 -10.73
CA LYS A 50 -7.13 -16.12 -11.99
C LYS A 50 -7.93 -15.07 -12.76
N THR A 51 -8.23 -13.92 -12.14
CA THR A 51 -9.02 -12.85 -12.76
C THR A 51 -8.25 -12.25 -13.93
N ASP A 52 -8.93 -12.06 -15.07
CA ASP A 52 -8.35 -11.33 -16.20
C ASP A 52 -8.00 -9.89 -15.74
N PRO A 53 -6.72 -9.47 -15.83
CA PRO A 53 -6.29 -8.15 -15.41
C PRO A 53 -7.07 -6.99 -16.03
N SER A 54 -7.60 -7.15 -17.25
CA SER A 54 -8.41 -6.11 -17.92
C SER A 54 -9.77 -5.87 -17.28
N LEU A 55 -10.23 -6.78 -16.41
CA LEU A 55 -11.50 -6.67 -15.70
C LEU A 55 -11.39 -5.93 -14.37
N ILE A 56 -10.19 -5.79 -13.83
CA ILE A 56 -9.96 -5.04 -12.59
C ILE A 56 -9.93 -3.54 -12.91
N PRO A 57 -10.84 -2.74 -12.34
CA PRO A 57 -10.83 -1.30 -12.56
C PRO A 57 -9.54 -0.67 -12.06
N SER A 58 -8.84 0.07 -12.92
CA SER A 58 -7.79 0.99 -12.50
C SER A 58 -8.39 2.39 -12.35
N PHE A 59 -8.14 3.04 -11.21
CA PHE A 59 -8.71 4.34 -10.90
C PHE A 59 -7.78 5.16 -10.00
N ARG A 60 -7.96 6.48 -10.04
CA ARG A 60 -7.36 7.43 -9.10
C ARG A 60 -8.43 8.44 -8.72
N GLU A 61 -8.88 8.39 -7.48
CA GLU A 61 -9.99 9.18 -6.98
C GLU A 61 -9.55 9.93 -5.72
N ILE A 62 -10.03 11.17 -5.57
CA ILE A 62 -10.02 11.87 -4.29
C ILE A 62 -11.47 11.98 -3.83
N CYS A 63 -11.75 11.61 -2.59
CA CYS A 63 -13.08 11.76 -2.03
C CYS A 63 -13.05 11.94 -0.52
N HIS A 64 -14.20 12.39 0.01
CA HIS A 64 -14.42 12.40 1.44
C HIS A 64 -14.52 10.96 1.96
N LYS A 65 -13.98 10.67 3.15
CA LYS A 65 -13.90 9.30 3.73
C LYS A 65 -15.26 8.61 3.81
N ASN A 66 -16.32 9.38 4.09
CA ASN A 66 -17.71 8.88 4.16
C ASN A 66 -18.29 8.48 2.79
N GLU A 67 -17.66 8.89 1.67
CA GLU A 67 -18.11 8.57 0.32
C GLU A 67 -17.34 7.40 -0.32
N VAL A 68 -16.30 6.90 0.34
CA VAL A 68 -15.42 5.84 -0.20
C VAL A 68 -16.23 4.61 -0.62
N SER A 69 -17.07 4.07 0.27
CA SER A 69 -17.85 2.87 -0.01
C SER A 69 -18.71 3.03 -1.27
N LYS A 70 -19.47 4.12 -1.35
CA LYS A 70 -20.33 4.44 -2.51
C LYS A 70 -19.52 4.56 -3.80
N LYS A 71 -18.37 5.25 -3.76
CA LYS A 71 -17.51 5.42 -4.94
C LYS A 71 -16.91 4.09 -5.42
N ILE A 72 -16.39 3.28 -4.51
CA ILE A 72 -15.81 1.98 -4.85
C ILE A 72 -16.87 1.03 -5.40
N ILE A 73 -18.06 0.97 -4.78
CA ILE A 73 -19.20 0.20 -5.32
C ILE A 73 -19.49 0.62 -6.76
N ASN A 74 -19.70 1.93 -7.01
CA ASN A 74 -19.99 2.43 -8.35
C ASN A 74 -18.90 2.07 -9.38
N ILE A 75 -17.62 2.14 -9.01
CA ILE A 75 -16.50 1.78 -9.90
C ILE A 75 -16.54 0.30 -10.27
N PHE A 76 -16.77 -0.58 -9.28
CA PHE A 76 -16.78 -2.02 -9.50
C PHE A 76 -18.08 -2.52 -10.15
N GLU A 77 -19.22 -1.86 -9.94
CA GLU A 77 -20.48 -2.15 -10.64
C GLU A 77 -20.37 -1.92 -12.16
N ASN A 78 -19.52 -0.98 -12.58
CA ASN A 78 -19.22 -0.72 -13.99
C ASN A 78 -18.18 -1.70 -14.58
N SER A 79 -17.63 -2.60 -13.77
CA SER A 79 -16.73 -3.66 -14.24
C SER A 79 -17.51 -4.85 -14.81
N LYS A 80 -16.85 -5.70 -15.61
CA LYS A 80 -17.45 -6.94 -16.12
C LYS A 80 -17.15 -8.16 -15.24
N LEU A 81 -16.81 -7.95 -13.97
CA LEU A 81 -16.56 -9.03 -13.02
C LEU A 81 -17.86 -9.79 -12.71
N THR A 82 -17.87 -11.10 -12.95
CA THR A 82 -19.07 -11.93 -12.79
C THR A 82 -19.17 -12.60 -11.42
N ASN A 83 -18.06 -12.74 -10.70
CA ASN A 83 -18.04 -13.32 -9.35
C ASN A 83 -18.42 -12.27 -8.31
N LYS A 84 -19.73 -12.09 -8.10
CA LYS A 84 -20.28 -11.07 -7.19
C LYS A 84 -19.73 -11.18 -5.77
N LYS A 85 -19.75 -12.37 -5.17
CA LYS A 85 -19.31 -12.59 -3.79
C LYS A 85 -17.84 -12.21 -3.57
N ASN A 86 -16.95 -12.58 -4.49
CA ASN A 86 -15.53 -12.24 -4.34
C ASN A 86 -15.27 -10.76 -4.65
N THR A 87 -16.05 -10.16 -5.56
CA THR A 87 -16.00 -8.73 -5.86
C THR A 87 -16.47 -7.91 -4.66
N GLU A 88 -17.58 -8.29 -4.02
CA GLU A 88 -18.09 -7.69 -2.78
C GLU A 88 -17.05 -7.76 -1.66
N TRP A 89 -16.34 -8.88 -1.52
CA TRP A 89 -15.25 -8.99 -0.55
C TRP A 89 -14.13 -7.97 -0.82
N LEU A 90 -13.70 -7.83 -2.08
CA LEU A 90 -12.65 -6.88 -2.45
C LEU A 90 -13.07 -5.42 -2.21
N ILE A 91 -14.32 -5.08 -2.56
CA ILE A 91 -14.93 -3.77 -2.29
C ILE A 91 -14.92 -3.48 -0.78
N GLN A 92 -15.36 -4.44 0.03
CA GLN A 92 -15.41 -4.30 1.48
C GLN A 92 -14.00 -4.13 2.06
N ASP A 93 -13.03 -4.90 1.58
CA ASP A 93 -11.66 -4.84 2.06
C ASP A 93 -10.98 -3.50 1.73
N ILE A 94 -11.13 -3.01 0.49
CA ILE A 94 -10.66 -1.68 0.06
C ILE A 94 -11.30 -0.57 0.90
N THR A 95 -12.60 -0.68 1.16
CA THR A 95 -13.36 0.27 1.98
C THR A 95 -12.84 0.29 3.41
N ASN A 96 -12.65 -0.89 4.02
CA ASN A 96 -12.11 -1.03 5.37
C ASN A 96 -10.69 -0.47 5.49
N LEU A 97 -9.81 -0.76 4.53
CA LEU A 97 -8.46 -0.18 4.49
C LEU A 97 -8.51 1.36 4.44
N SER A 98 -9.42 1.90 3.65
CA SER A 98 -9.60 3.36 3.51
C SER A 98 -10.11 4.00 4.79
N GLU A 99 -11.06 3.37 5.48
CA GLU A 99 -11.57 3.81 6.77
C GLU A 99 -10.48 3.77 7.86
N VAL A 100 -9.80 2.64 8.01
CA VAL A 100 -8.69 2.48 8.97
C VAL A 100 -7.63 3.54 8.73
N PHE A 101 -7.22 3.74 7.48
CA PHE A 101 -6.15 4.67 7.14
C PHE A 101 -6.56 6.14 7.33
N SER A 102 -7.76 6.53 6.88
CA SER A 102 -8.25 7.91 7.04
C SER A 102 -8.41 8.27 8.52
N ASN A 103 -8.93 7.35 9.35
CA ASN A 103 -9.03 7.53 10.79
C ASN A 103 -7.66 7.61 11.46
N LEU A 104 -6.72 6.74 11.07
CA LEU A 104 -5.35 6.75 11.58
C LEU A 104 -4.64 8.08 11.26
N MET A 105 -4.75 8.56 10.03
CA MET A 105 -4.12 9.80 9.57
C MET A 105 -4.89 11.06 9.97
N LYS A 106 -6.09 10.92 10.55
CA LYS A 106 -6.99 12.01 10.94
C LYS A 106 -7.30 12.97 9.79
N VAL A 107 -7.67 12.43 8.64
CA VAL A 107 -8.06 13.19 7.45
C VAL A 107 -9.50 12.89 7.03
N ASP A 108 -10.17 13.91 6.51
CA ASP A 108 -11.52 13.78 5.96
C ASP A 108 -11.52 13.45 4.47
N TYR A 109 -10.45 13.80 3.76
CA TYR A 109 -10.26 13.46 2.35
C TYR A 109 -9.12 12.47 2.18
N ILE A 110 -9.29 11.55 1.24
CA ILE A 110 -8.33 10.49 0.94
C ILE A 110 -8.23 10.31 -0.56
N ARG A 111 -7.01 10.09 -1.04
CA ARG A 111 -6.76 9.67 -2.42
C ARG A 111 -6.67 8.14 -2.46
N LEU A 112 -7.50 7.54 -3.30
CA LEU A 112 -7.51 6.11 -3.56
C LEU A 112 -6.95 5.85 -4.94
N ARG A 113 -6.06 4.87 -5.06
CA ARG A 113 -5.55 4.41 -6.36
C ARG A 113 -5.57 2.90 -6.43
N MET A 114 -6.23 2.35 -7.43
CA MET A 114 -6.09 0.96 -7.84
C MET A 114 -5.37 0.93 -9.19
N GLU A 115 -4.35 0.09 -9.32
CA GLU A 115 -3.58 -0.03 -10.55
C GLU A 115 -3.28 -1.50 -10.86
N VAL A 116 -3.44 -1.85 -12.14
CA VAL A 116 -2.98 -3.12 -12.71
C VAL A 116 -1.60 -2.90 -13.32
N VAL A 117 -0.56 -3.40 -12.68
CA VAL A 117 0.84 -3.19 -13.07
C VAL A 117 1.40 -4.43 -13.77
N SER A 118 1.91 -4.28 -14.98
CA SER A 118 2.61 -5.33 -15.75
C SER A 118 4.01 -4.90 -16.22
N THR A 119 4.40 -3.67 -15.91
CA THR A 119 5.66 -3.05 -16.33
C THR A 119 6.55 -2.75 -15.13
N ASN A 120 7.77 -2.27 -15.39
CA ASN A 120 8.72 -1.86 -14.36
C ASN A 120 8.46 -0.45 -13.79
N SER A 121 7.21 -0.02 -13.71
CA SER A 121 6.81 1.23 -13.03
C SER A 121 7.24 1.18 -11.56
N CYS A 122 7.85 2.26 -11.07
CA CYS A 122 8.36 2.38 -9.70
C CYS A 122 9.39 1.30 -9.29
N ARG A 123 10.19 0.77 -10.24
CA ARG A 123 11.26 -0.23 -9.98
C ARG A 123 12.46 0.31 -9.18
N LYS A 124 12.63 1.63 -9.11
CA LYS A 124 13.71 2.26 -8.36
C LYS A 124 13.26 2.45 -6.92
N PHE A 125 14.16 2.20 -5.97
CA PHE A 125 13.90 2.52 -4.58
C PHE A 125 13.71 4.03 -4.43
N HIS A 126 12.62 4.42 -3.79
CA HIS A 126 12.25 5.82 -3.60
C HIS A 126 11.45 6.00 -2.31
N VAL A 127 11.13 7.26 -2.04
CA VAL A 127 10.23 7.70 -0.99
C VAL A 127 9.26 8.65 -1.65
N ASP A 128 8.00 8.51 -1.33
CA ASP A 128 6.98 9.40 -1.85
C ASP A 128 6.94 10.73 -1.09
N ALA A 129 6.66 11.81 -1.81
CA ALA A 129 6.43 13.14 -1.25
C ALA A 129 5.00 13.26 -0.67
N VAL A 130 4.71 12.44 0.34
CA VAL A 130 3.45 12.41 1.10
C VAL A 130 3.77 12.37 2.59
N LYS A 131 2.78 12.60 3.47
CA LYS A 131 3.00 12.37 4.90
C LYS A 131 3.10 10.87 5.19
N GLY A 132 2.07 10.12 4.83
CA GLY A 132 2.06 8.66 4.93
C GLY A 132 1.41 8.05 3.71
N ARG A 133 1.73 6.80 3.42
CA ARG A 133 1.11 6.02 2.34
C ARG A 133 0.82 4.61 2.82
N LEU A 134 -0.37 4.09 2.52
CA LEU A 134 -0.67 2.67 2.66
C LEU A 134 -0.64 2.02 1.27
N ILE A 135 0.03 0.87 1.15
CA ILE A 135 0.10 0.07 -0.07
C ILE A 135 -0.33 -1.36 0.24
N CYS A 136 -1.30 -1.88 -0.48
CA CYS A 136 -1.71 -3.29 -0.44
C CYS A 136 -1.58 -3.89 -1.85
N THR A 137 -0.83 -4.98 -1.99
CA THR A 137 -0.76 -5.73 -3.26
C THR A 137 -1.66 -6.96 -3.18
N TYR A 138 -2.82 -6.93 -3.83
CA TYR A 138 -3.81 -8.02 -3.83
C TYR A 138 -3.44 -9.21 -4.71
N ARG A 139 -2.63 -8.98 -5.75
CA ARG A 139 -2.13 -10.01 -6.67
C ARG A 139 -0.67 -9.74 -6.99
N GLY A 140 0.13 -10.82 -7.10
CA GLY A 140 1.55 -10.75 -7.43
C GLY A 140 2.41 -10.36 -6.23
N GLN A 141 3.70 -10.15 -6.47
CA GLN A 141 4.69 -9.88 -5.43
C GLN A 141 4.40 -8.57 -4.69
N GLY A 142 4.55 -8.56 -3.37
CA GLY A 142 4.32 -7.36 -2.56
C GLY A 142 5.36 -6.24 -2.76
N THR A 143 5.17 -5.15 -2.04
CA THR A 143 6.10 -4.01 -2.04
C THR A 143 7.42 -4.42 -1.43
N GLN A 144 8.53 -4.08 -2.09
CA GLN A 144 9.86 -4.25 -1.53
C GLN A 144 10.26 -3.00 -0.75
N TYR A 145 10.83 -3.16 0.44
CA TYR A 145 11.23 -2.06 1.31
C TYR A 145 12.56 -2.33 2.02
N GLY A 146 13.35 -1.28 2.24
CA GLY A 146 14.66 -1.35 2.87
C GLY A 146 15.15 0.01 3.36
N ILE A 147 16.27 0.03 4.08
CA ILE A 147 16.88 1.27 4.59
C ILE A 147 18.08 1.62 3.73
N SER A 148 18.17 2.89 3.33
CA SER A 148 19.39 3.47 2.79
C SER A 148 20.22 4.09 3.91
N ILE A 149 21.52 3.84 3.90
CA ILE A 149 22.48 4.31 4.92
C ILE A 149 23.40 5.40 4.34
N ASP A 150 23.58 5.40 3.02
CA ASP A 150 24.56 6.17 2.26
C ASP A 150 23.96 6.89 1.04
N GLY A 151 22.64 6.90 0.92
CA GLY A 151 21.92 7.47 -0.22
C GLY A 151 21.80 6.53 -1.43
N ASN A 152 22.37 5.32 -1.37
CA ASN A 152 22.22 4.30 -2.42
C ASN A 152 20.99 3.42 -2.17
N ASP A 153 20.58 2.68 -3.22
CA ASP A 153 19.53 1.66 -3.12
C ASP A 153 19.87 0.62 -2.02
N PRO A 154 18.89 0.17 -1.21
CA PRO A 154 19.14 -0.82 -0.17
C PRO A 154 19.55 -2.15 -0.79
N LYS A 155 20.71 -2.68 -0.38
CA LYS A 155 21.16 -4.02 -0.79
C LYS A 155 20.37 -5.13 -0.10
N ASN A 156 19.88 -4.85 1.11
CA ASN A 156 19.02 -5.72 1.88
C ASN A 156 17.61 -5.11 1.93
N PHE A 157 16.62 -5.84 1.45
CA PHE A 157 15.22 -5.44 1.48
C PHE A 157 14.34 -6.63 1.87
N LYS A 158 13.14 -6.33 2.37
CA LYS A 158 12.07 -7.29 2.59
C LYS A 158 10.97 -7.07 1.56
N THR A 159 10.18 -8.10 1.30
CA THR A 159 8.97 -8.02 0.48
C THR A 159 7.76 -8.22 1.39
N THR A 160 6.74 -7.39 1.26
CA THR A 160 5.48 -7.62 2.00
C THR A 160 4.79 -8.88 1.48
N PRO A 161 4.12 -9.68 2.34
CA PRO A 161 3.24 -10.73 1.85
C PRO A 161 2.15 -10.17 0.93
N THR A 162 1.73 -10.93 -0.07
CA THR A 162 0.56 -10.59 -0.89
C THR A 162 -0.67 -10.46 0.02
N GLY A 163 -1.46 -9.42 -0.17
CA GLY A 163 -2.64 -9.10 0.63
C GLY A 163 -2.37 -8.39 1.96
N SER A 164 -1.11 -8.29 2.39
CA SER A 164 -0.70 -7.55 3.58
C SER A 164 -0.39 -6.08 3.24
N PRO A 165 -1.11 -5.10 3.81
CA PRO A 165 -0.81 -3.69 3.65
C PRO A 165 0.49 -3.30 4.35
N ILE A 166 1.20 -2.35 3.77
CA ILE A 166 2.30 -1.63 4.43
C ILE A 166 1.99 -0.14 4.51
N LEU A 167 2.13 0.44 5.69
CA LEU A 167 2.15 1.87 5.92
C LEU A 167 3.60 2.35 5.92
N LEU A 168 3.87 3.45 5.23
CA LEU A 168 5.19 4.06 5.09
C LEU A 168 5.10 5.56 5.32
N ARG A 169 6.03 6.12 6.10
CA ARG A 169 6.21 7.57 6.19
C ARG A 169 6.90 8.09 4.93
N GLY A 170 6.35 9.14 4.33
CA GLY A 170 6.96 9.83 3.21
C GLY A 170 7.82 11.02 3.64
N THR A 171 8.34 11.76 2.67
CA THR A 171 9.26 12.89 2.94
C THR A 171 8.58 14.10 3.59
N LEU A 172 7.24 14.17 3.58
CA LEU A 172 6.49 15.26 4.21
C LEU A 172 6.11 14.95 5.67
N TRP A 173 6.59 13.83 6.23
CA TRP A 173 6.44 13.55 7.66
C TRP A 173 7.38 14.44 8.48
N ILE A 174 6.81 15.30 9.33
CA ILE A 174 7.54 16.36 10.05
C ILE A 174 8.24 15.76 11.29
N GLU A 175 9.50 15.34 11.13
CA GLU A 175 10.43 15.09 12.24
C GLU A 175 11.85 15.52 11.84
N ASN A 176 12.69 15.93 12.81
CA ASN A 176 14.01 16.54 12.58
C ASN A 176 15.06 15.63 11.90
N ASN A 177 14.74 14.36 11.65
CA ASN A 177 15.59 13.43 10.90
C ASN A 177 14.79 12.17 10.51
N PRO A 178 13.95 12.18 9.46
CA PRO A 178 13.19 10.98 9.13
C PRO A 178 14.18 9.94 8.63
N LYS A 179 14.41 8.86 9.39
CA LYS A 179 15.00 7.65 8.82
C LYS A 179 14.02 7.14 7.78
N ILE A 180 14.37 7.27 6.52
CA ILE A 180 13.40 6.99 5.47
C ILE A 180 13.50 5.53 5.03
N ILE A 181 12.35 4.86 5.01
CA ILE A 181 12.23 3.53 4.43
C ILE A 181 12.06 3.74 2.94
N LEU A 182 13.07 3.33 2.16
CA LEU A 182 12.93 3.30 0.71
C LEU A 182 12.07 2.11 0.32
N HIS A 183 11.17 2.31 -0.63
CA HIS A 183 10.34 1.25 -1.19
C HIS A 183 10.34 1.26 -2.71
N ARG A 184 9.96 0.13 -3.29
CA ARG A 184 9.76 -0.04 -4.73
C ARG A 184 8.74 -1.13 -5.04
N SER A 185 8.26 -1.09 -6.28
CA SER A 185 7.66 -2.25 -6.93
C SER A 185 8.76 -3.21 -7.41
N PRO A 186 8.64 -4.53 -7.18
CA PRO A 186 9.54 -5.50 -7.80
C PRO A 186 9.55 -5.35 -9.32
N PRO A 187 10.70 -5.53 -9.99
CA PRO A 187 10.75 -5.54 -11.45
C PRO A 187 10.08 -6.81 -11.99
N ILE A 188 9.00 -6.66 -12.76
CA ILE A 188 8.17 -7.76 -13.28
C ILE A 188 7.98 -7.72 -14.81
N GLU A 189 8.51 -6.70 -15.49
CA GLU A 189 8.37 -6.59 -16.93
C GLU A 189 9.00 -7.80 -17.65
N GLY A 190 8.27 -8.38 -18.59
CA GLY A 190 8.71 -9.55 -19.35
C GLY A 190 8.56 -10.89 -18.61
N THR A 191 8.11 -10.91 -17.35
CA THR A 191 7.86 -12.18 -16.63
C THR A 191 6.48 -12.77 -16.89
N GLY A 192 5.56 -11.97 -17.45
CA GLY A 192 4.13 -12.33 -17.57
C GLY A 192 3.34 -12.15 -16.28
N GLU A 193 3.97 -11.72 -15.18
CA GLU A 193 3.31 -11.38 -13.93
C GLU A 193 2.50 -10.08 -14.09
N THR A 194 1.33 -10.01 -13.43
CA THR A 194 0.57 -8.77 -13.26
C THR A 194 0.25 -8.57 -11.79
N ARG A 195 0.37 -7.34 -11.31
CA ARG A 195 0.10 -6.96 -9.92
C ARG A 195 -1.15 -6.11 -9.82
N PHE A 196 -1.96 -6.37 -8.81
CA PHE A 196 -3.12 -5.53 -8.46
C PHE A 196 -2.76 -4.75 -7.21
N VAL A 197 -2.45 -3.47 -7.37
CA VAL A 197 -1.89 -2.64 -6.31
C VAL A 197 -2.89 -1.57 -5.93
N PHE A 198 -3.29 -1.57 -4.66
CA PHE A 198 -4.12 -0.55 -4.06
C PHE A 198 -3.27 0.37 -3.17
N VAL A 199 -3.44 1.68 -3.34
CA VAL A 199 -2.66 2.71 -2.66
C VAL A 199 -3.58 3.76 -2.09
N LEU A 200 -3.29 4.20 -0.87
CA LEU A 200 -3.98 5.27 -0.18
C LEU A 200 -2.99 6.36 0.24
N ASP A 201 -3.35 7.61 -0.07
CA ASP A 201 -2.65 8.80 0.42
C ASP A 201 -3.63 9.71 1.18
N PRO A 202 -3.23 10.28 2.34
CA PRO A 202 -4.06 11.19 3.10
C PRO A 202 -4.05 12.57 2.45
N ILE A 203 -5.22 13.19 2.32
CA ILE A 203 -5.36 14.55 1.79
C ILE A 203 -5.64 15.50 2.95
N PHE A 204 -4.69 16.40 3.22
CA PHE A 204 -4.83 17.42 4.27
C PHE A 204 -5.42 18.73 3.76
N ASP A 205 -5.28 19.00 2.46
CA ASP A 205 -5.73 20.21 1.82
C ASP A 205 -6.31 19.87 0.43
N PRO A 206 -7.61 19.57 0.34
CA PRO A 206 -8.22 19.13 -0.92
C PRO A 206 -8.25 20.22 -2.00
N GLU A 207 -8.15 21.51 -1.64
CA GLU A 207 -8.16 22.62 -2.62
C GLU A 207 -6.87 22.67 -3.46
N ASN A 208 -5.79 22.09 -2.94
CA ASN A 208 -4.47 22.07 -3.57
C ASN A 208 -4.16 20.75 -4.30
N GLU A 209 -5.13 19.84 -4.40
CA GLU A 209 -4.95 18.50 -4.98
C GLU A 209 -5.74 18.41 -6.30
N VAL A 210 -5.07 18.72 -7.41
CA VAL A 210 -5.61 18.61 -8.79
C VAL A 210 -5.17 17.29 -9.43
#